data_AF-A0A7W6F409-F1
#
_entry.id   AF-A0A7W6F409-F1
#
_cell.length_a   1.000
_cell.length_b   1.000
_cell.length_c   1.000
_cell.angle_alpha   90.00
_cell.angle_beta   90.00
_cell.angle_gamma   90.00
#
_symmetry.space_group_name_H-M   'P 1'
#
loop_
_entity.id
_entity.type
_entity.pdbx_description
1 polymer ?
#
loop_
_entity_poly.entity_id
_entity_poly.type
_entity_poly.pdbx_seq_one_letter_code
_entity_poly.pdbx_strand_id
1 'polypeptide(L)'
;MAAGRWRLNGQTIKISRDGRLIDGQHRLEAAKKAKTSFPAIIVEGLENDVISTLDIGRRRAMSDVLRERGESNTIVFASALRWLWMLENNVVLAANSSPSSGELLDLLDRRPSIRNSLKQISTIREIMGGGMAAALHRTFADKDAERADHFFARLGDGVQLSSDSPILHLRERLLRTKSSNRARMAEAERVALCIKAWNTFRADRPMQLLVWRSRGAGREPLPTAA
;
A
#
# COMPACT_ATOMS: atom_id res chain seq x y z
N MET A 1 -15.15 15.13 -9.93
CA MET A 1 -16.27 16.08 -10.13
C MET A 1 -17.51 15.63 -9.36
N ALA A 2 -18.13 14.49 -9.69
CA ALA A 2 -19.39 14.03 -9.08
C ALA A 2 -19.42 13.96 -7.54
N ALA A 3 -18.30 13.67 -6.88
CA ALA A 3 -18.23 13.62 -5.42
C ALA A 3 -18.18 15.00 -4.73
N GLY A 4 -18.31 16.12 -5.45
CA GLY A 4 -18.24 17.48 -4.89
C GLY A 4 -16.89 17.92 -4.32
N ARG A 5 -15.88 17.04 -4.35
CA ARG A 5 -14.55 17.27 -3.74
C ARG A 5 -13.60 18.13 -4.60
N TRP A 6 -14.07 18.67 -5.73
CA TRP A 6 -13.20 19.47 -6.59
C TRP A 6 -12.93 20.84 -5.96
N ARG A 7 -11.66 21.20 -5.82
CA ARG A 7 -11.22 22.52 -5.36
C ARG A 7 -10.27 23.14 -6.38
N LEU A 8 -10.38 24.45 -6.57
CA LEU A 8 -9.40 25.20 -7.36
C LEU A 8 -8.03 25.08 -6.68
N ASN A 9 -7.10 24.37 -7.32
CA ASN A 9 -5.80 23.99 -6.73
C ASN A 9 -4.61 24.54 -7.54
N GLY A 10 -4.84 25.56 -8.37
CA GLY A 10 -3.82 26.17 -9.21
C GLY A 10 -3.49 25.40 -10.50
N GLN A 11 -4.07 24.21 -10.72
CA GLN A 11 -3.91 23.52 -12.00
C GLN A 11 -4.73 24.22 -13.09
N THR A 12 -4.09 24.56 -14.20
CA THR A 12 -4.71 25.31 -15.31
C THR A 12 -5.26 24.39 -16.41
N ILE A 13 -6.21 24.87 -17.21
CA ILE A 13 -6.55 24.34 -18.54
C ILE A 13 -5.68 25.10 -19.53
N LYS A 14 -4.96 24.39 -20.41
CA LYS A 14 -4.01 24.99 -21.34
C LYS A 14 -4.46 24.78 -22.77
N ILE A 15 -4.53 25.86 -23.54
CA ILE A 15 -4.92 25.87 -24.95
C ILE A 15 -3.77 26.50 -25.75
N SER A 16 -3.38 25.86 -26.83
CA SER A 16 -2.36 26.38 -27.76
C SER A 16 -2.87 27.57 -28.56
N ARG A 17 -1.96 28.24 -29.26
CA ARG A 17 -2.31 29.30 -30.23
C ARG A 17 -3.27 28.85 -31.34
N ASP A 18 -3.22 27.59 -31.74
CA ASP A 18 -4.11 27.01 -32.76
C ASP A 18 -5.43 26.44 -32.18
N GLY A 19 -5.72 26.69 -30.91
CA GLY A 19 -6.97 26.27 -30.26
C GLY A 19 -6.99 24.81 -29.81
N ARG A 20 -5.86 24.10 -29.91
CA ARG A 20 -5.74 22.72 -29.44
C ARG A 20 -5.62 22.67 -27.92
N LEU A 21 -6.33 21.72 -27.31
CA LEU A 21 -6.19 21.44 -25.88
C LEU A 21 -4.82 20.79 -25.61
N ILE A 22 -4.01 21.44 -24.78
CA ILE A 22 -2.66 20.98 -24.40
C ILE A 22 -2.69 20.22 -23.06
N ASP A 23 -3.42 20.74 -22.07
CA ASP A 23 -3.52 20.16 -20.71
C ASP A 23 -4.91 20.48 -20.14
N GLY A 24 -5.44 19.57 -19.32
CA GLY A 24 -6.78 19.65 -18.74
C GLY A 24 -7.73 18.57 -19.25
N GLN A 25 -7.29 17.71 -20.18
CA GLN A 25 -8.12 16.67 -20.80
C GLN A 25 -8.85 15.76 -19.79
N HIS A 26 -8.16 15.25 -18.77
CA HIS A 26 -8.79 14.40 -17.76
C HIS A 26 -9.82 15.15 -16.91
N ARG A 27 -9.61 16.45 -16.68
CA ARG A 27 -10.50 17.31 -15.86
C ARG A 27 -11.74 17.70 -16.64
N LEU A 28 -11.57 18.10 -17.91
CA LEU A 28 -12.66 18.36 -18.83
C LEU A 28 -13.49 17.11 -19.11
N GLU A 29 -12.84 15.95 -19.32
CA GLU A 29 -13.55 14.68 -19.50
C GLU A 29 -14.29 14.25 -18.23
N ALA A 30 -13.71 14.47 -17.04
CA ALA A 30 -14.39 14.22 -15.77
C ALA A 30 -15.61 15.14 -15.56
N ALA A 31 -15.53 16.40 -15.97
CA ALA A 31 -16.64 17.35 -15.91
C ALA A 31 -17.76 16.98 -16.90
N LYS A 32 -17.39 16.61 -18.12
CA LYS A 32 -18.31 16.08 -19.15
C LYS A 32 -19.05 14.84 -18.66
N LYS A 33 -18.31 13.84 -18.15
CA LYS A 33 -18.90 12.59 -17.61
C LYS A 33 -19.79 12.85 -16.39
N ALA A 34 -19.37 13.73 -15.49
CA ALA A 34 -20.15 14.07 -14.30
C ALA A 34 -21.27 15.08 -14.55
N LYS A 35 -21.39 15.64 -15.77
CA LYS A 35 -22.32 16.73 -16.12
C LYS A 35 -22.29 17.87 -15.09
N THR A 36 -21.11 18.20 -14.58
CA THR A 36 -20.91 19.18 -13.49
C THR A 36 -19.80 20.15 -13.88
N SER A 37 -20.06 21.46 -13.77
CA SER A 37 -19.05 22.51 -14.00
C SER A 37 -18.09 22.65 -12.82
N PHE A 38 -16.94 23.28 -13.05
CA PHE A 38 -15.94 23.50 -12.01
C PHE A 38 -15.14 24.78 -12.27
N PRO A 39 -14.66 25.47 -11.22
CA PRO A 39 -13.77 26.62 -11.39
C PRO A 39 -12.41 26.17 -11.92
N ALA A 40 -11.90 26.87 -12.95
CA ALA A 40 -10.61 26.60 -13.57
C ALA A 40 -9.95 27.90 -14.05
N ILE A 41 -8.61 27.92 -14.03
CA ILE A 41 -7.81 28.97 -14.68
C ILE A 41 -7.50 28.48 -16.10
N ILE A 42 -7.84 29.28 -17.11
CA ILE A 42 -7.54 28.98 -18.52
C ILE A 42 -6.31 29.79 -18.93
N VAL A 43 -5.34 29.11 -19.56
CA VAL A 43 -4.14 29.71 -20.14
C VAL A 43 -4.17 29.42 -21.63
N GLU A 44 -4.25 30.47 -22.44
CA GLU A 44 -4.39 30.38 -23.89
C GLU A 44 -3.14 30.93 -24.59
N GLY A 45 -2.94 30.56 -25.86
CA GLY A 45 -1.87 31.11 -26.68
C GLY A 45 -0.49 30.51 -26.43
N LEU A 46 -0.41 29.29 -25.89
CA LEU A 46 0.85 28.57 -25.74
C LEU A 46 1.36 28.04 -27.08
N GLU A 47 2.69 28.00 -27.22
CA GLU A 47 3.33 27.36 -28.37
C GLU A 47 3.05 25.84 -28.38
N ASN A 48 3.00 25.26 -29.58
CA ASN A 48 2.54 23.88 -29.77
C ASN A 48 3.50 22.83 -29.20
N ASP A 49 4.79 23.17 -29.08
CA ASP A 49 5.87 22.32 -28.57
C ASP A 49 5.98 22.32 -27.04
N VAL A 50 5.24 23.19 -26.34
CA VAL A 50 5.22 23.29 -24.87
C VAL A 50 4.76 21.97 -24.22
N ILE A 51 4.03 21.10 -24.93
CA ILE A 51 3.66 19.75 -24.44
C ILE A 51 4.89 18.98 -23.93
N SER A 52 6.03 19.11 -24.61
CA SER A 52 7.25 18.38 -24.26
C SER A 52 7.85 18.80 -22.92
N THR A 53 7.52 20.00 -22.44
CA THR A 53 7.97 20.56 -21.15
C THR A 53 6.90 20.47 -20.06
N LEU A 54 5.65 20.21 -20.44
CA LEU A 54 4.55 19.96 -19.51
C LEU A 54 4.69 18.54 -18.94
N ASP A 55 4.66 18.43 -17.61
CA ASP A 55 4.91 17.21 -16.84
C ASP A 55 6.36 16.70 -16.74
N ILE A 56 7.38 17.57 -16.91
CA ILE A 56 8.73 17.31 -16.34
C ILE A 56 8.80 17.69 -14.84
N GLY A 57 7.69 18.17 -14.26
CA GLY A 57 7.58 18.30 -12.81
C GLY A 57 7.57 16.90 -12.18
N ARG A 58 8.69 16.51 -11.55
CA ARG A 58 8.79 15.26 -10.75
C ARG A 58 7.52 15.12 -9.91
N ARG A 59 6.65 14.16 -10.24
CA ARG A 59 5.47 13.85 -9.41
C ARG A 59 5.97 13.72 -7.98
N ARG A 60 5.52 14.63 -7.09
CA ARG A 60 5.92 14.59 -5.68
C ARG A 60 5.63 13.19 -5.17
N ALA A 61 6.68 12.46 -4.78
CA ALA A 61 6.50 11.11 -4.30
C ALA A 61 5.72 11.18 -2.98
N MET A 62 4.96 10.15 -2.65
CA MET A 62 4.23 10.12 -1.38
C MET A 62 5.18 10.29 -0.18
N SER A 63 6.43 9.82 -0.28
CA SER A 63 7.46 10.05 0.73
C SER A 63 7.83 11.52 0.92
N ASP A 64 7.76 12.33 -0.14
CA ASP A 64 8.04 13.77 -0.08
C ASP A 64 6.87 14.51 0.55
N VAL A 65 5.64 14.17 0.15
CA VAL A 65 4.42 14.73 0.75
C VAL A 65 4.32 14.41 2.25
N LEU A 66 4.67 13.19 2.66
CA LEU A 66 4.74 12.83 4.08
C LEU A 66 5.83 13.63 4.82
N ARG A 67 6.97 13.90 4.18
CA ARG A 67 8.06 14.68 4.77
C ARG A 67 7.66 16.14 4.99
N GLU A 68 6.99 16.73 4.00
CA GLU A 68 6.41 18.09 4.10
C GLU A 68 5.40 18.19 5.26
N ARG A 69 4.74 17.08 5.62
CA ARG A 69 3.80 16.99 6.75
C ARG A 69 4.48 16.70 8.10
N GLY A 70 5.80 16.67 8.16
CA GLY A 70 6.56 16.43 9.39
C GLY A 70 6.64 14.95 9.80
N GLU A 71 6.28 14.02 8.93
CA GLU A 71 6.37 12.59 9.22
C GLU A 71 7.82 12.09 9.11
N SER A 72 8.15 11.05 9.88
CA SER A 72 9.45 10.37 9.83
C SER A 72 9.37 9.04 9.07
N ASN A 73 10.52 8.48 8.68
CA ASN A 73 10.60 7.21 7.94
C ASN A 73 9.70 7.18 6.68
N THR A 74 9.60 8.31 5.98
CA THR A 74 8.53 8.57 4.99
C THR A 74 8.52 7.61 3.80
N ILE A 75 9.65 7.02 3.44
CA ILE A 75 9.74 5.97 2.41
C ILE A 75 9.00 4.71 2.86
N VAL A 76 9.29 4.24 4.08
CA VAL A 76 8.65 3.07 4.66
C VAL A 76 7.18 3.33 4.95
N PHE A 77 6.86 4.54 5.41
CA PHE A 77 5.48 4.95 5.66
C PHE A 77 4.66 5.00 4.36
N ALA A 78 5.17 5.60 3.28
CA ALA A 78 4.52 5.57 1.99
C ALA A 78 4.27 4.13 1.49
N SER A 79 5.25 3.24 1.68
CA SER A 79 5.09 1.82 1.37
C SER A 79 4.01 1.14 2.24
N ALA A 80 3.97 1.45 3.54
CA ALA A 80 2.98 0.92 4.46
C ALA A 80 1.55 1.36 4.09
N LEU A 81 1.36 2.63 3.74
CA LEU A 81 0.07 3.14 3.27
C LEU A 81 -0.37 2.45 1.97
N ARG A 82 0.55 2.24 1.02
CA ARG A 82 0.26 1.48 -0.20
C ARG A 82 -0.18 0.06 0.11
N TRP A 83 0.53 -0.66 0.98
CA TRP A 83 0.17 -2.03 1.35
C TRP A 83 -1.17 -2.10 2.09
N LEU A 84 -1.42 -1.18 3.03
CA LEU A 84 -2.68 -1.12 3.74
C LEU A 84 -3.84 -0.84 2.77
N TRP A 85 -3.65 0.09 1.83
CA TRP A 85 -4.64 0.37 0.78
C TRP A 85 -4.93 -0.88 -0.06
N MET A 86 -3.90 -1.62 -0.48
CA MET A 86 -4.06 -2.85 -1.26
C MET A 86 -4.83 -3.93 -0.50
N LEU A 87 -4.61 -4.04 0.81
CA LEU A 87 -5.33 -4.95 1.70
C LEU A 87 -6.79 -4.54 1.88
N GLU A 88 -7.08 -3.26 2.19
CA GLU A 88 -8.46 -2.78 2.37
C GLU A 88 -9.29 -2.90 1.09
N ASN A 89 -8.67 -2.77 -0.08
CA ASN A 89 -9.35 -2.86 -1.38
C ASN A 89 -9.33 -4.27 -2.00
N ASN A 90 -8.74 -5.27 -1.33
CA ASN A 90 -8.62 -6.65 -1.83
C ASN A 90 -7.93 -6.78 -3.20
N VAL A 91 -6.93 -5.91 -3.48
CA VAL A 91 -6.24 -5.85 -4.78
C VAL A 91 -4.79 -6.35 -4.74
N VAL A 92 -4.41 -7.08 -3.68
CA VAL A 92 -3.05 -7.65 -3.54
C VAL A 92 -2.67 -8.57 -4.71
N LEU A 93 -3.63 -9.25 -5.32
CA LEU A 93 -3.41 -10.13 -6.48
C LEU A 93 -3.52 -9.40 -7.83
N ALA A 94 -3.93 -8.14 -7.85
CA ALA A 94 -4.18 -7.39 -9.09
C ALA A 94 -2.89 -6.77 -9.63
N ALA A 95 -2.54 -7.07 -10.89
CA ALA A 95 -1.25 -6.70 -11.47
C ALA A 95 -1.05 -5.19 -11.74
N ASN A 96 -2.10 -4.36 -11.64
CA ASN A 96 -2.06 -2.94 -12.04
C ASN A 96 -2.78 -1.99 -11.07
N SER A 97 -3.02 -2.42 -9.83
CA SER A 97 -3.69 -1.58 -8.83
C SER A 97 -2.64 -0.77 -8.06
N SER A 98 -2.70 0.55 -8.20
CA SER A 98 -1.88 1.46 -7.39
C SER A 98 -2.74 2.64 -6.94
N PRO A 99 -2.68 3.02 -5.66
CA PRO A 99 -3.37 4.19 -5.18
C PRO A 99 -2.73 5.47 -5.72
N SER A 100 -3.55 6.49 -5.91
CA SER A 100 -3.12 7.88 -6.06
C SER A 100 -2.63 8.45 -4.73
N SER A 101 -1.85 9.55 -4.78
CA SER A 101 -1.44 10.25 -3.55
C SER A 101 -2.64 10.73 -2.73
N GLY A 102 -3.73 11.15 -3.39
CA GLY A 102 -4.96 11.56 -2.69
C GLY A 102 -5.58 10.42 -1.90
N GLU A 103 -5.69 9.21 -2.49
CA GLU A 103 -6.22 8.04 -1.80
C GLU A 103 -5.36 7.59 -0.62
N LEU A 104 -4.03 7.72 -0.72
CA LEU A 104 -3.12 7.42 0.39
C LEU A 104 -3.26 8.42 1.54
N LEU A 105 -3.52 9.69 1.22
CA LEU A 105 -3.76 10.74 2.22
C LEU A 105 -5.12 10.54 2.90
N ASP A 106 -6.17 10.30 2.13
CA ASP A 106 -7.50 9.97 2.66
C ASP A 106 -7.44 8.70 3.53
N LEU A 107 -6.62 7.71 3.15
CA LEU A 107 -6.38 6.53 3.98
C LEU A 107 -5.67 6.88 5.29
N LEU A 108 -4.63 7.72 5.24
CA LEU A 108 -3.89 8.14 6.43
C LEU A 108 -4.80 8.87 7.43
N ASP A 109 -5.70 9.71 6.92
CA ASP A 109 -6.66 10.46 7.75
C ASP A 109 -7.69 9.50 8.39
N ARG A 110 -8.13 8.46 7.67
CA ARG A 110 -9.03 7.41 8.21
C ARG A 110 -8.34 6.44 9.16
N ARG A 111 -7.03 6.19 8.97
CA ARG A 111 -6.24 5.17 9.69
C ARG A 111 -4.99 5.76 10.34
N PRO A 112 -5.11 6.77 11.23
CA PRO A 112 -3.94 7.44 11.79
C PRO A 112 -3.07 6.54 12.67
N SER A 113 -3.66 5.46 13.22
CA SER A 113 -3.02 4.48 14.10
C SER A 113 -1.94 3.63 13.42
N ILE A 114 -1.86 3.61 12.08
CA ILE A 114 -0.76 2.95 11.36
C ILE A 114 0.62 3.49 11.79
N ARG A 115 0.68 4.73 12.29
CA ARG A 115 1.90 5.31 12.86
C ARG A 115 2.48 4.49 14.02
N ASN A 116 1.63 3.84 14.81
CA ASN A 116 2.07 2.96 15.90
C ASN A 116 2.73 1.69 15.33
N SER A 117 2.18 1.13 14.25
CA SER A 117 2.77 -0.03 13.58
C SER A 117 4.17 0.25 13.03
N LEU A 118 4.49 1.49 12.66
CA LEU A 118 5.84 1.87 12.21
C LEU A 118 6.90 1.84 13.31
N LYS A 119 6.51 1.78 14.58
CA LYS A 119 7.46 1.61 15.70
C LYS A 119 7.90 0.16 15.86
N GLN A 120 7.03 -0.79 15.51
CA GLN A 120 7.23 -2.23 15.70
C GLN A 120 8.06 -2.91 14.60
N ILE A 121 8.44 -2.19 13.53
CA ILE A 121 9.07 -2.80 12.35
C ILE A 121 10.59 -2.93 12.43
N SER A 122 11.26 -2.34 13.42
CA SER A 122 12.74 -2.33 13.49
C SER A 122 13.31 -3.74 13.58
N THR A 123 12.68 -4.62 14.37
CA THR A 123 13.08 -6.01 14.60
C THR A 123 12.73 -6.96 13.45
N ILE A 124 11.92 -6.52 12.49
CA ILE A 124 11.41 -7.35 11.39
C ILE A 124 12.07 -7.06 10.04
N ARG A 125 12.85 -5.98 9.93
CA ARG A 125 13.48 -5.55 8.66
C ARG A 125 14.33 -6.63 8.01
N GLU A 126 14.92 -7.54 8.79
CA GLU A 126 15.71 -8.64 8.25
C GLU A 126 14.87 -9.77 7.64
N ILE A 127 13.59 -9.86 8.00
CA ILE A 127 12.67 -10.94 7.66
C ILE A 127 11.74 -10.51 6.52
N MET A 128 11.21 -9.29 6.60
CA MET A 128 10.33 -8.74 5.58
C MET A 128 10.46 -7.21 5.45
N GLY A 129 9.98 -6.68 4.32
CA GLY A 129 9.99 -5.24 4.08
C GLY A 129 9.11 -4.49 5.10
N GLY A 130 9.66 -3.45 5.72
CA GLY A 130 9.00 -2.72 6.81
C GLY A 130 7.63 -2.12 6.44
N GLY A 131 7.41 -1.72 5.19
CA GLY A 131 6.11 -1.21 4.74
C GLY A 131 5.01 -2.29 4.79
N MET A 132 5.31 -3.47 4.24
CA MET A 132 4.40 -4.62 4.29
C MET A 132 4.15 -5.07 5.73
N ALA A 133 5.21 -5.11 6.55
CA ALA A 133 5.12 -5.44 7.98
C ALA A 133 4.17 -4.49 8.73
N ALA A 134 4.36 -3.17 8.57
CA ALA A 134 3.53 -2.17 9.24
C ALA A 134 2.05 -2.25 8.82
N ALA A 135 1.79 -2.49 7.53
CA ALA A 135 0.44 -2.68 7.02
C ALA A 135 -0.24 -3.93 7.59
N LEU A 136 0.46 -5.07 7.59
CA LEU A 136 -0.05 -6.31 8.18
C LEU A 136 -0.27 -6.17 9.68
N HIS A 137 0.67 -5.56 10.40
CA HIS A 137 0.53 -5.28 11.83
C HIS A 137 -0.71 -4.41 12.09
N ARG A 138 -0.93 -3.35 11.30
CA ARG A 138 -2.14 -2.52 11.43
C ARG A 138 -3.41 -3.34 11.22
N THR A 139 -3.45 -4.16 10.17
CA THR A 139 -4.58 -5.05 9.85
C THR A 139 -4.84 -6.08 10.95
N PHE A 140 -3.81 -6.61 11.61
CA PHE A 140 -3.96 -7.56 12.71
C PHE A 140 -4.37 -6.85 14.01
N ALA A 141 -3.83 -5.65 14.26
CA ALA A 141 -4.20 -4.83 15.40
C ALA A 141 -5.61 -4.22 15.29
N ASP A 142 -6.24 -4.23 14.11
CA ASP A 142 -7.70 -4.00 13.97
C ASP A 142 -8.52 -5.15 14.57
N LYS A 143 -7.92 -6.33 14.77
CA LYS A 143 -8.58 -7.54 15.29
C LYS A 143 -8.24 -7.78 16.76
N ASP A 144 -6.96 -7.70 17.08
CA ASP A 144 -6.43 -7.83 18.43
C ASP A 144 -5.07 -7.15 18.51
N ALA A 145 -5.00 -5.99 19.16
CA ALA A 145 -3.78 -5.18 19.21
C ALA A 145 -2.65 -5.84 20.01
N GLU A 146 -2.96 -6.41 21.17
CA GLU A 146 -1.96 -7.03 22.04
C GLU A 146 -1.39 -8.29 21.40
N ARG A 147 -2.26 -9.14 20.83
CA ARG A 147 -1.80 -10.32 20.09
C ARG A 147 -1.02 -9.94 18.83
N ALA A 148 -1.37 -8.84 18.15
CA ALA A 148 -0.61 -8.37 16.99
C ALA A 148 0.80 -7.91 17.37
N ASP A 149 0.93 -7.13 18.45
CA ASP A 149 2.23 -6.72 18.99
C ASP A 149 3.07 -7.95 19.38
N HIS A 150 2.47 -8.92 20.10
CA HIS A 150 3.13 -10.18 20.46
C HIS A 150 3.57 -10.97 19.22
N PHE A 151 2.68 -11.14 18.24
CA PHE A 151 2.95 -11.88 17.02
C PHE A 151 4.14 -11.29 16.26
N PHE A 152 4.19 -9.97 16.10
CA PHE A 152 5.30 -9.30 15.41
C PHE A 152 6.59 -9.29 16.23
N ALA A 153 6.51 -9.14 17.55
CA ALA A 153 7.67 -9.25 18.42
C ALA A 153 8.33 -10.64 18.32
N ARG A 154 7.53 -11.70 18.47
CA ARG A 154 7.99 -13.10 18.34
C ARG A 154 8.45 -13.44 16.92
N LEU A 155 7.76 -12.90 15.90
CA LEU A 155 8.19 -13.07 14.52
C LEU A 155 9.56 -12.43 14.29
N GLY A 156 9.89 -11.32 14.97
CA GLY A 156 11.16 -10.60 14.89
C GLY A 156 12.33 -11.28 15.63
N ASP A 157 12.14 -11.67 16.89
CA ASP A 157 13.20 -12.25 17.71
C ASP A 157 13.32 -13.78 17.62
N GLY A 158 12.20 -14.48 17.34
CA GLY A 158 12.13 -15.93 17.29
C GLY A 158 12.20 -16.63 18.67
N VAL A 159 12.00 -15.90 19.77
CA VAL A 159 12.22 -16.42 21.12
C VAL A 159 10.96 -17.08 21.69
N GLN A 160 11.12 -18.20 22.41
CA GLN A 160 10.02 -18.98 23.03
C GLN A 160 8.96 -19.49 22.04
N LEU A 161 9.39 -19.95 20.86
CA LEU A 161 8.49 -20.57 19.89
C LEU A 161 8.65 -22.10 19.90
N SER A 162 7.53 -22.81 20.13
CA SER A 162 7.45 -24.26 20.00
C SER A 162 7.54 -24.70 18.53
N SER A 163 7.86 -25.97 18.30
CA SER A 163 7.99 -26.55 16.95
C SER A 163 6.70 -26.56 16.14
N ASP A 164 5.55 -26.48 16.81
CA ASP A 164 4.21 -26.40 16.21
C ASP A 164 3.67 -24.95 16.15
N SER A 165 4.49 -23.95 16.45
CA SER A 165 4.08 -22.56 16.44
C SER A 165 3.86 -22.03 15.01
N PRO A 166 2.70 -21.45 14.70
CA PRO A 166 2.46 -20.78 13.42
C PRO A 166 3.46 -19.65 13.12
N ILE A 167 3.94 -18.97 14.17
CA ILE A 167 4.91 -17.87 14.06
C ILE A 167 6.27 -18.41 13.64
N LEU A 168 6.69 -19.55 14.19
CA LEU A 168 7.96 -20.20 13.85
C LEU A 168 7.97 -20.62 12.39
N HIS A 169 6.92 -21.32 11.94
CA HIS A 169 6.81 -21.74 10.55
C HIS A 169 6.82 -20.57 9.58
N LEU A 170 6.16 -19.46 9.92
CA LEU A 170 6.23 -18.23 9.12
C LEU A 170 7.65 -17.67 9.08
N ARG A 171 8.31 -17.55 10.23
CA ARG A 171 9.67 -17.01 10.36
C ARG A 171 10.66 -17.80 9.51
N GLU A 172 10.69 -19.12 9.65
CA GLU A 172 11.58 -20.00 8.88
C GLU A 172 11.34 -19.90 7.38
N ARG A 173 10.06 -19.83 6.97
CA ARG A 173 9.69 -19.69 5.56
C ARG A 173 10.20 -18.38 4.97
N LEU A 174 10.03 -17.27 5.68
CA LEU A 174 10.49 -15.94 5.23
C LEU A 174 12.03 -15.84 5.18
N LEU A 175 12.72 -16.42 6.17
CA LEU A 175 14.19 -16.45 6.20
C LEU A 175 14.78 -17.32 5.09
N ARG A 176 14.24 -18.52 4.85
CA ARG A 176 14.74 -19.44 3.81
C ARG A 176 14.68 -18.85 2.41
N THR A 177 13.65 -18.05 2.13
CA THR A 177 13.50 -17.37 0.83
C THR A 177 14.50 -16.24 0.62
N LYS A 178 15.00 -15.61 1.70
CA LYS A 178 16.04 -14.60 1.59
C LYS A 178 17.38 -15.20 1.13
N SER A 179 17.67 -16.43 1.55
CA SER A 179 18.91 -17.15 1.23
C SER A 179 18.92 -17.87 -0.12
N SER A 180 17.76 -18.02 -0.78
CA SER A 180 17.65 -18.72 -2.08
C SER A 180 17.70 -17.74 -3.25
N ASN A 181 18.79 -17.75 -4.01
CA ASN A 181 18.91 -16.99 -5.27
C ASN A 181 17.93 -17.45 -6.38
N ARG A 182 17.24 -18.59 -6.20
CA ARG A 182 16.49 -19.26 -7.29
C ARG A 182 15.00 -18.93 -7.38
N ALA A 183 14.39 -18.28 -6.39
CA ALA A 183 13.05 -17.70 -6.52
C ALA A 183 12.76 -16.77 -5.35
N ARG A 184 12.72 -15.45 -5.59
CA ARG A 184 12.06 -14.54 -4.64
C ARG A 184 10.58 -14.91 -4.60
N MET A 185 10.03 -15.19 -3.41
CA MET A 185 8.59 -15.36 -3.25
C MET A 185 7.85 -14.11 -3.75
N ALA A 186 6.72 -14.35 -4.42
CA ALA A 186 5.83 -13.28 -4.81
C ALA A 186 5.31 -12.54 -3.57
N GLU A 187 5.12 -11.22 -3.67
CA GLU A 187 4.66 -10.40 -2.54
C GLU A 187 3.31 -10.88 -2.00
N ALA A 188 2.41 -11.31 -2.88
CA ALA A 188 1.12 -11.89 -2.52
C ALA A 188 1.24 -13.17 -1.69
N GLU A 189 2.24 -14.02 -1.96
CA GLU A 189 2.49 -15.23 -1.19
C GLU A 189 2.92 -14.88 0.24
N ARG A 190 3.79 -13.88 0.40
CA ARG A 190 4.21 -13.41 1.73
C ARG A 190 3.01 -12.89 2.53
N VAL A 191 2.18 -12.06 1.92
CA VAL A 191 0.95 -11.54 2.55
C VAL A 191 0.04 -12.69 2.97
N ALA A 192 -0.23 -13.64 2.07
CA ALA A 192 -1.10 -14.78 2.35
C ALA A 192 -0.59 -15.63 3.53
N LEU A 193 0.69 -15.99 3.53
CA LEU A 193 1.27 -16.80 4.59
C LEU A 193 1.28 -16.07 5.94
N CYS A 194 1.53 -14.75 5.95
CA CYS A 194 1.42 -13.95 7.17
C CYS A 194 0.01 -14.00 7.74
N ILE A 195 -1.00 -13.82 6.89
CA ILE A 195 -2.42 -13.85 7.31
C ILE A 195 -2.82 -15.25 7.80
N LYS A 196 -2.39 -16.34 7.14
CA LYS A 196 -2.69 -17.72 7.59
C LYS A 196 -2.05 -18.01 8.95
N ALA A 197 -0.79 -17.63 9.12
CA ALA A 197 -0.08 -17.80 10.39
C ALA A 197 -0.76 -16.99 11.50
N TRP A 198 -1.12 -15.74 11.24
CA TRP A 198 -1.88 -14.89 12.16
C TRP A 198 -3.21 -15.52 12.57
N ASN A 199 -4.03 -15.94 11.60
CA ASN A 199 -5.34 -16.53 11.89
C ASN A 199 -5.22 -17.81 12.73
N THR A 200 -4.17 -18.60 12.50
CA THR A 200 -3.94 -19.84 13.26
C THR A 200 -3.44 -19.54 14.67
N PHE A 201 -2.50 -18.60 14.81
CA PHE A 201 -2.02 -18.10 16.10
C PHE A 201 -3.14 -17.51 16.94
N ARG A 202 -3.98 -16.63 16.36
CA ARG A 202 -5.08 -16.00 17.09
C ARG A 202 -6.19 -16.98 17.49
N ALA A 203 -6.27 -18.12 16.79
CA ALA A 203 -7.18 -19.21 17.14
C ALA A 203 -6.56 -20.21 18.12
N ASP A 204 -5.37 -19.94 18.66
CA ASP A 204 -4.62 -20.80 19.59
C ASP A 204 -4.48 -22.24 19.09
N ARG A 205 -4.30 -22.40 17.76
CA ARG A 205 -4.17 -23.70 17.11
C ARG A 205 -2.70 -24.00 16.77
N PRO A 206 -2.25 -25.25 16.93
CA PRO A 206 -0.95 -25.67 16.44
C PRO A 206 -0.96 -25.71 14.90
N MET A 207 0.22 -25.51 14.31
CA MET A 207 0.45 -25.62 12.88
C MET A 207 1.58 -26.61 12.65
N GLN A 208 1.44 -27.47 11.65
CA GLN A 208 2.52 -28.38 11.21
C GLN A 208 3.11 -27.95 9.87
N LEU A 209 2.31 -27.23 9.07
CA LEU A 209 2.69 -26.82 7.73
C LEU A 209 2.01 -25.51 7.33
N LEU A 210 2.81 -24.54 6.89
CA LEU A 210 2.35 -23.26 6.39
C LEU A 210 2.46 -23.21 4.86
N VAL A 211 1.32 -23.36 4.17
CA VAL A 211 1.25 -23.36 2.69
C VAL A 211 0.11 -22.47 2.21
N TRP A 212 0.34 -21.77 1.10
CA TRP A 212 -0.68 -21.09 0.32
C TRP A 212 -0.36 -21.28 -1.17
N ARG A 213 -1.37 -21.64 -1.96
CA ARG A 213 -1.22 -21.94 -3.38
C ARG A 213 -1.96 -20.90 -4.21
N SER A 214 -1.22 -20.08 -4.97
CA SER A 214 -1.78 -19.02 -5.82
C SER A 214 -2.21 -19.48 -7.21
N ARG A 215 -1.81 -20.69 -7.63
CA ARG A 215 -2.02 -21.25 -8.97
C ARG A 215 -2.23 -22.78 -8.91
N GLY A 216 -2.77 -23.35 -9.98
CA GLY A 216 -2.97 -24.79 -10.15
C GLY A 216 -4.25 -25.32 -9.51
N ALA A 217 -4.43 -26.65 -9.55
CA ALA A 217 -5.65 -27.35 -9.12
C ALA A 217 -5.98 -27.17 -7.62
N GLY A 218 -4.99 -26.79 -6.80
CA GLY A 218 -5.18 -26.49 -5.37
C GLY A 218 -5.16 -25.00 -5.04
N ARG A 219 -5.54 -24.11 -5.98
CA ARG A 219 -5.51 -22.66 -5.76
C ARG A 219 -6.45 -22.26 -4.63
N GLU A 220 -5.94 -21.44 -3.72
CA GLU A 220 -6.70 -20.83 -2.63
C GLU A 220 -6.83 -19.31 -2.88
N PRO A 221 -7.95 -18.66 -2.49
CA PRO A 221 -8.05 -17.21 -2.50
C PRO A 221 -7.04 -16.59 -1.53
N LEU A 222 -6.80 -15.27 -1.65
CA LEU A 222 -6.05 -14.56 -0.62
C LEU A 222 -6.84 -14.64 0.70
N PRO A 223 -6.23 -15.15 1.78
CA PRO A 223 -6.90 -15.20 3.08
C PRO A 223 -7.14 -13.78 3.61
N THR A 224 -8.20 -13.61 4.39
CA THR A 224 -8.47 -12.37 5.14
C THR A 224 -8.02 -12.53 6.58
N ALA A 225 -7.55 -11.44 7.19
CA ALA A 225 -7.31 -11.43 8.62
C ALA A 225 -8.67 -11.60 9.30
N ALA A 226 -8.86 -12.76 9.93
CA ALA A 226 -10.03 -12.99 10.77
C ALA A 226 -9.92 -12.10 12.01
#